data_AF-A0A6G1JN55-F1
#
_entry.id   AF-A0A6G1JN55-F1
#
_cell.length_a   1.000
_cell.length_b   1.000
_cell.length_c   1.000
_cell.angle_alpha   90.00
_cell.angle_beta   90.00
_cell.angle_gamma   90.00
#
_symmetry.space_group_name_H-M   'P 1'
#
loop_
_entity.id
_entity.type
_entity.pdbx_description
1 polymer ?
#
loop_
_entity_poly.entity_id
_entity_poly.type
_entity_poly.pdbx_seq_one_letter_code
_entity_poly.pdbx_strand_id
1 'polypeptide(L)'
;MSMEPRLLFPDIPPELRNLIYANTISPSQATNIGLPFESKTFTLCHTRVVIEPIHHGNPSILALQNYRFQEASEYHSYLLTHAIQLRITVLFNGHMNSFIQEHWDGKMASHLKNLLKKFPWLAKVSDYHFRILWEPVSWVAGKKRRNFGAITKRMVDALTGMMDGDLKKKRGFVRAELQIGRGVASDYVSQQQPLGLADFLETGTLQE
;
A
#
# COMPACT_ATOMS: atom_id res chain seq x y z
N MET A 1 35.57 -18.66 -16.68
CA MET A 1 36.23 -17.49 -16.06
C MET A 1 35.20 -16.78 -15.20
N SER A 2 35.30 -16.89 -13.88
CA SER A 2 34.51 -16.06 -12.95
C SER A 2 35.03 -14.63 -13.03
N MET A 3 34.24 -13.72 -13.60
CA MET A 3 34.55 -12.28 -13.53
C MET A 3 34.32 -11.81 -12.10
N GLU A 4 35.34 -11.21 -11.49
CA GLU A 4 35.21 -10.61 -10.17
C GLU A 4 34.15 -9.50 -10.16
N PRO A 5 33.34 -9.41 -9.09
CA PRO A 5 32.36 -8.33 -8.94
C PRO A 5 33.06 -6.98 -8.83
N ARG A 6 32.47 -5.94 -9.44
CA ARG A 6 32.97 -4.57 -9.30
C ARG A 6 32.52 -4.00 -7.96
N LEU A 7 33.39 -3.25 -7.30
CA LEU A 7 33.12 -2.61 -6.02
C LEU A 7 33.15 -1.08 -6.17
N LEU A 8 32.14 -0.40 -5.65
CA LEU A 8 32.13 1.06 -5.48
C LEU A 8 32.93 1.48 -4.26
N PHE A 9 32.87 0.67 -3.20
CA PHE A 9 33.46 0.95 -1.91
C PHE A 9 34.34 -0.24 -1.47
N PRO A 10 35.46 -0.50 -2.16
CA PRO A 10 36.27 -1.70 -1.92
C PRO A 10 36.83 -1.77 -0.49
N ASP A 11 37.10 -0.62 0.13
CA ASP A 11 37.67 -0.53 1.47
C ASP A 11 36.62 -0.50 2.58
N ILE A 12 35.32 -0.43 2.24
CA ILE A 12 34.24 -0.33 3.22
C ILE A 12 33.64 -1.72 3.49
N PRO A 13 33.71 -2.21 4.73
CA PRO A 13 33.10 -3.49 5.08
C PRO A 13 31.56 -3.45 4.91
N PRO A 14 30.91 -4.58 4.59
CA PRO A 14 29.47 -4.63 4.31
C PRO A 14 28.59 -3.99 5.38
N GLU A 15 28.98 -4.12 6.66
CA GLU A 15 28.23 -3.61 7.80
C GLU A 15 28.14 -2.08 7.77
N LEU A 16 29.22 -1.39 7.38
CA LEU A 16 29.25 0.07 7.27
C LEU A 16 28.54 0.55 6.00
N ARG A 17 28.49 -0.25 4.93
CA ARG A 17 27.73 0.09 3.72
C ARG A 17 26.23 0.21 3.98
N ASN A 18 25.68 -0.55 4.92
CA ASN A 18 24.27 -0.41 5.34
C ASN A 18 23.95 1.00 5.89
N LEU A 19 24.91 1.64 6.56
CA LEU A 19 24.74 3.03 7.04
C LEU A 19 24.69 4.00 5.86
N ILE A 20 25.48 3.78 4.81
CA ILE A 20 25.42 4.57 3.58
C ILE A 20 24.05 4.39 2.93
N TYR A 21 23.59 3.15 2.79
CA TYR A 21 22.27 2.84 2.22
C TYR A 21 21.14 3.53 2.99
N ALA A 22 21.15 3.50 4.32
CA ALA A 22 20.16 4.18 5.15
C ALA A 22 20.09 5.69 4.86
N ASN A 23 21.23 6.35 4.71
CA ASN A 23 21.32 7.79 4.43
C ASN A 23 20.87 8.18 3.02
N THR A 24 20.73 7.22 2.11
CA THR A 24 20.22 7.49 0.75
C THR A 24 18.69 7.48 0.64
N ILE A 25 17.98 7.13 1.72
CA ILE A 25 16.52 7.08 1.77
C ILE A 25 16.00 8.48 2.11
N SER A 26 15.28 9.11 1.16
CA SER A 26 14.68 10.43 1.33
C SER A 26 13.16 10.41 1.11
N PRO A 27 12.34 10.88 2.07
CA PRO A 27 10.88 10.92 1.94
C PRO A 27 10.37 11.74 0.74
N SER A 28 11.21 12.61 0.17
CA SER A 28 10.81 13.55 -0.88
C SER A 28 10.59 12.91 -2.26
N GLN A 29 11.15 11.73 -2.53
CA GLN A 29 11.08 11.09 -3.85
C GLN A 29 10.68 9.62 -3.73
N ALA A 30 9.39 9.34 -3.92
CA ALA A 30 8.88 7.97 -3.99
C ALA A 30 8.97 7.45 -5.43
N THR A 31 9.44 6.22 -5.60
CA THR A 31 9.48 5.54 -6.90
C THR A 31 9.35 4.02 -6.77
N ASN A 32 9.00 3.33 -7.85
CA ASN A 32 8.95 1.88 -7.93
C ASN A 32 10.03 1.30 -8.87
N ILE A 33 10.94 2.15 -9.37
CA ILE A 33 11.99 1.76 -10.32
C ILE A 33 12.91 0.71 -9.70
N GLY A 34 13.13 -0.39 -10.42
CA GLY A 34 14.03 -1.45 -9.97
C GLY A 34 13.41 -2.42 -8.97
N LEU A 35 12.12 -2.27 -8.64
CA LEU A 35 11.40 -3.27 -7.86
C LEU A 35 10.91 -4.43 -8.75
N PRO A 36 10.90 -5.67 -8.25
CA PRO A 36 10.43 -6.84 -9.00
C PRO A 36 8.90 -6.87 -9.22
N PHE A 37 8.16 -5.99 -8.53
CA PHE A 37 6.72 -5.82 -8.66
C PHE A 37 6.43 -4.33 -8.80
N GLU A 38 5.93 -3.89 -9.95
CA GLU A 38 5.66 -2.46 -10.19
C GLU A 38 4.28 -2.04 -9.67
N SER A 39 3.23 -2.75 -10.09
CA SER A 39 1.87 -2.55 -9.62
C SER A 39 0.94 -3.70 -10.00
N LYS A 40 -0.19 -3.83 -9.29
CA LYS A 40 -1.30 -4.70 -9.69
C LYS A 40 -2.61 -3.94 -9.52
N THR A 41 -3.43 -3.97 -10.58
CA THR A 41 -4.81 -3.52 -10.53
C THR A 41 -5.75 -4.72 -10.45
N PHE A 42 -6.70 -4.66 -9.51
CA PHE A 42 -7.84 -5.57 -9.39
C PHE A 42 -9.12 -4.79 -9.64
N THR A 43 -9.87 -5.18 -10.67
CA THR A 43 -11.17 -4.59 -10.99
C THR A 43 -12.27 -5.52 -10.51
N LEU A 44 -13.12 -5.02 -9.61
CA LEU A 44 -14.29 -5.68 -9.06
C LEU A 44 -15.53 -4.85 -9.42
N CYS A 45 -16.72 -5.43 -9.24
CA CYS A 45 -17.99 -4.82 -9.66
C CYS A 45 -18.22 -3.38 -9.15
N HIS A 46 -17.73 -3.06 -7.95
CA HIS A 46 -17.95 -1.78 -7.28
C HIS A 46 -16.67 -1.06 -6.86
N THR A 47 -15.52 -1.68 -7.15
CA THR A 47 -14.23 -1.14 -6.71
C THR A 47 -13.13 -1.43 -7.71
N ARG A 48 -12.19 -0.51 -7.82
CA ARG A 48 -10.88 -0.76 -8.42
C ARG A 48 -9.83 -0.62 -7.32
N VAL A 49 -9.05 -1.67 -7.10
CA VAL A 49 -7.96 -1.69 -6.13
C VAL A 49 -6.64 -1.68 -6.88
N VAL A 50 -5.76 -0.75 -6.57
CA VAL A 50 -4.40 -0.67 -7.11
C VAL A 50 -3.42 -0.85 -5.96
N ILE A 51 -2.53 -1.83 -6.08
CA ILE A 51 -1.46 -2.08 -5.12
C ILE A 51 -0.14 -1.80 -5.85
N GLU A 52 0.65 -0.88 -5.32
CA GLU A 52 1.97 -0.52 -5.85
C GLU A 52 2.97 -0.42 -4.68
N PRO A 53 4.10 -1.16 -4.71
CA PRO A 53 5.18 -0.89 -3.80
C PRO A 53 5.98 0.31 -4.30
N ILE A 54 6.42 1.12 -3.36
CA ILE A 54 7.29 2.26 -3.62
C ILE A 54 8.44 2.24 -2.62
N HIS A 55 9.56 2.83 -2.98
CA HIS A 55 10.66 3.10 -2.07
C HIS A 55 11.11 4.54 -2.21
N HIS A 56 11.82 4.97 -1.18
CA HIS A 56 12.40 6.31 -1.06
C HIS A 56 13.92 6.33 -1.25
N GLY A 57 14.50 5.18 -1.61
CA GLY A 57 15.92 5.04 -1.92
C GLY A 57 16.34 5.64 -3.27
N ASN A 58 17.64 5.87 -3.43
CA ASN A 58 18.29 6.35 -4.65
C ASN A 58 18.27 5.33 -5.82
N PRO A 59 17.57 5.62 -6.94
CA PRO A 59 17.48 4.73 -8.10
C PRO A 59 18.79 4.60 -8.88
N SER A 60 19.69 5.59 -8.78
CA SER A 60 20.98 5.56 -9.47
C SER A 60 21.87 4.44 -8.91
N ILE A 61 21.78 4.14 -7.61
CA ILE A 61 22.51 3.00 -7.01
C ILE A 61 21.94 1.68 -7.51
N LEU A 62 20.61 1.56 -7.64
CA LEU A 62 19.98 0.38 -8.23
C LEU A 62 20.38 0.16 -9.69
N ALA A 63 20.49 1.24 -10.48
CA ALA A 63 20.90 1.15 -11.87
C ALA A 63 22.31 0.55 -12.06
N LEU A 64 23.16 0.59 -11.03
CA LEU A 64 24.49 -0.01 -11.05
C LEU A 64 24.48 -1.54 -11.12
N GLN A 65 23.33 -2.19 -10.90
CA GLN A 65 23.14 -3.62 -11.15
C GLN A 65 23.47 -3.99 -12.61
N ASN A 66 23.14 -3.13 -13.56
CA ASN A 66 23.44 -3.33 -14.99
C ASN A 66 24.95 -3.41 -15.27
N TYR A 67 25.76 -2.81 -14.39
CA TYR A 67 27.22 -2.79 -14.48
C TYR A 67 27.88 -3.78 -13.52
N ARG A 68 27.09 -4.65 -12.86
CA ARG A 68 27.54 -5.71 -11.95
C ARG A 68 28.34 -5.21 -10.74
N PHE A 69 27.96 -4.05 -10.20
CA PHE A 69 28.46 -3.62 -8.91
C PHE A 69 27.80 -4.40 -7.77
N GLN A 70 28.59 -4.89 -6.82
CA GLN A 70 28.09 -5.69 -5.70
C GLN A 70 27.14 -4.88 -4.82
N GLU A 71 27.49 -3.62 -4.55
CA GLU A 71 26.73 -2.70 -3.70
C GLU A 71 25.32 -2.48 -4.25
N ALA A 72 25.12 -2.56 -5.56
CA ALA A 72 23.80 -2.42 -6.17
C ALA A 72 22.86 -3.60 -5.79
N SER A 73 23.41 -4.81 -5.67
CA SER A 73 22.67 -5.99 -5.23
C SER A 73 22.39 -5.97 -3.73
N GLU A 74 23.37 -5.53 -2.93
CA GLU A 74 23.22 -5.33 -1.49
C GLU A 74 22.18 -4.25 -1.20
N TYR A 75 22.26 -3.12 -1.90
CA TYR A 75 21.34 -2.02 -1.76
C TYR A 75 19.91 -2.40 -2.12
N HIS A 76 19.71 -3.15 -3.21
CA HIS A 76 18.40 -3.70 -3.56
C HIS A 76 17.84 -4.61 -2.45
N SER A 77 18.67 -5.48 -1.89
CA SER A 77 18.27 -6.36 -0.78
C SER A 77 17.94 -5.57 0.49
N TYR A 78 18.71 -4.51 0.75
CA TYR A 78 18.47 -3.57 1.85
C TYR A 78 17.12 -2.86 1.69
N LEU A 79 16.83 -2.33 0.50
CA LEU A 79 15.57 -1.63 0.23
C LEU A 79 14.36 -2.53 0.41
N LEU A 80 14.38 -3.75 -0.16
CA LEU A 80 13.28 -4.73 -0.04
C LEU A 80 12.94 -5.10 1.41
N THR A 81 13.89 -4.90 2.33
CA THR A 81 13.72 -5.25 3.74
C THR A 81 13.34 -4.06 4.61
N HIS A 82 13.86 -2.86 4.32
CA HIS A 82 13.79 -1.73 5.25
C HIS A 82 13.05 -0.50 4.72
N ALA A 83 12.85 -0.38 3.40
CA ALA A 83 12.53 0.90 2.78
C ALA A 83 11.37 0.83 1.77
N ILE A 84 10.64 -0.28 1.73
CA ILE A 84 9.43 -0.40 0.91
C ILE A 84 8.21 0.04 1.70
N GLN A 85 7.41 0.89 1.06
CA GLN A 85 6.05 1.19 1.44
C GLN A 85 5.09 0.57 0.41
N LEU A 86 3.98 -0.01 0.86
CA LEU A 86 2.89 -0.42 -0.02
C LEU A 86 1.83 0.66 -0.10
N ARG A 87 1.73 1.31 -1.26
CA ARG A 87 0.60 2.20 -1.53
C ARG A 87 -0.56 1.39 -2.11
N ILE A 88 -1.71 1.51 -1.46
CA ILE A 88 -2.94 0.82 -1.85
C ILE A 88 -4.02 1.85 -2.09
N THR A 89 -4.46 1.96 -3.34
CA THR A 89 -5.55 2.86 -3.72
C THR A 89 -6.82 2.05 -3.96
N VAL A 90 -7.91 2.41 -3.30
CA VAL A 90 -9.24 1.83 -3.50
C VAL A 90 -10.14 2.92 -4.07
N LEU A 91 -10.52 2.78 -5.34
CA LEU A 91 -11.59 3.57 -5.93
C LEU A 91 -12.90 2.80 -5.76
N PHE A 92 -13.83 3.33 -4.95
CA PHE A 92 -15.16 2.79 -4.79
C PHE A 92 -16.12 3.53 -5.73
N ASN A 93 -16.54 2.87 -6.80
CA ASN A 93 -17.42 3.44 -7.84
C ASN A 93 -18.84 2.88 -7.83
N GLY A 94 -19.11 1.89 -6.97
CA GLY A 94 -20.41 1.25 -6.85
C GLY A 94 -21.41 2.00 -5.97
N HIS A 95 -22.63 1.45 -5.93
CA HIS A 95 -23.67 1.85 -4.97
C HIS A 95 -23.49 1.12 -3.65
N MET A 96 -23.55 1.85 -2.53
CA MET A 96 -23.48 1.24 -1.19
C MET A 96 -24.59 0.22 -0.94
N ASN A 97 -25.76 0.41 -1.56
CA ASN A 97 -26.92 -0.46 -1.38
C ASN A 97 -26.76 -1.85 -2.01
N SER A 98 -26.02 -1.95 -3.12
CA SER A 98 -25.76 -3.21 -3.82
C SER A 98 -24.42 -3.84 -3.42
N PHE A 99 -23.55 -3.07 -2.78
CA PHE A 99 -22.27 -3.56 -2.31
C PHE A 99 -22.43 -4.58 -1.18
N ILE A 100 -21.77 -5.74 -1.32
CA ILE A 100 -21.76 -6.82 -0.33
C ILE A 100 -20.32 -7.00 0.12
N GLN A 101 -20.03 -6.64 1.37
CA GLN A 101 -18.68 -6.63 1.91
C GLN A 101 -18.07 -8.04 1.96
N GLU A 102 -18.86 -9.06 2.33
CA GLU A 102 -18.39 -10.44 2.47
C GLU A 102 -17.92 -11.01 1.12
N HIS A 103 -18.64 -10.70 0.04
CA HIS A 103 -18.24 -11.09 -1.32
C HIS A 103 -16.96 -10.38 -1.76
N TRP A 104 -16.81 -9.11 -1.38
CA TRP A 104 -15.62 -8.33 -1.68
C TRP A 104 -14.41 -8.88 -0.91
N ASP A 105 -14.58 -9.16 0.38
CA ASP A 105 -13.55 -9.74 1.27
C ASP A 105 -13.02 -11.06 0.71
N GLY A 106 -13.91 -12.00 0.35
CA GLY A 106 -13.51 -13.30 -0.18
C GLY A 106 -12.77 -13.22 -1.51
N LYS A 107 -13.19 -12.30 -2.40
CA LYS A 107 -12.49 -12.07 -3.67
C LYS A 107 -11.12 -11.44 -3.46
N MET A 108 -11.03 -10.42 -2.60
CA MET A 108 -9.76 -9.78 -2.30
C MET A 108 -8.81 -10.75 -1.62
N ALA A 109 -9.23 -11.48 -0.59
CA ALA A 109 -8.40 -12.50 0.05
C ALA A 109 -7.78 -13.48 -0.96
N SER A 110 -8.57 -13.96 -1.92
CA SER A 110 -8.10 -14.85 -2.99
C SER A 110 -7.06 -14.18 -3.90
N HIS A 111 -7.31 -12.93 -4.31
CA HIS A 111 -6.38 -12.15 -5.12
C HIS A 111 -5.06 -11.86 -4.39
N LEU A 112 -5.14 -11.48 -3.13
CA LEU A 112 -3.98 -11.17 -2.28
C LEU A 112 -3.14 -12.43 -2.04
N LYS A 113 -3.77 -13.57 -1.77
CA LYS A 113 -3.06 -14.87 -1.65
C LYS A 113 -2.27 -15.21 -2.92
N ASN A 114 -2.86 -15.01 -4.09
CA ASN A 114 -2.17 -15.23 -5.36
C ASN A 114 -1.02 -14.25 -5.58
N LEU A 115 -1.19 -12.98 -5.17
CA LEU A 115 -0.14 -11.96 -5.25
C LEU A 115 1.04 -12.32 -4.35
N LEU A 116 0.79 -12.71 -3.10
CA LEU A 116 1.83 -13.13 -2.15
C LEU A 116 2.55 -14.41 -2.60
N LYS A 117 1.84 -15.34 -3.23
CA LYS A 117 2.48 -16.54 -3.82
C LYS A 117 3.50 -16.16 -4.90
N LYS A 118 3.20 -15.13 -5.71
CA LYS A 118 4.09 -14.66 -6.78
C LYS A 118 5.22 -13.78 -6.26
N PHE A 119 4.95 -12.97 -5.23
CA PHE A 119 5.91 -12.03 -4.65
C PHE A 119 5.94 -12.16 -3.12
N PRO A 120 6.60 -13.18 -2.57
CA PRO A 120 6.57 -13.48 -1.12
C PRO A 120 7.11 -12.37 -0.23
N TRP A 121 8.01 -11.54 -0.75
CA TRP A 121 8.59 -10.42 -0.01
C TRP A 121 7.55 -9.35 0.37
N LEU A 122 6.42 -9.26 -0.35
CA LEU A 122 5.34 -8.32 -0.02
C LEU A 122 4.74 -8.56 1.36
N ALA A 123 4.76 -9.81 1.85
CA ALA A 123 4.25 -10.14 3.19
C ALA A 123 5.12 -9.53 4.31
N LYS A 124 6.38 -9.19 4.00
CA LYS A 124 7.36 -8.64 4.96
C LYS A 124 7.32 -7.12 5.03
N VAL A 125 6.59 -6.46 4.14
CA VAL A 125 6.46 -5.00 4.17
C VAL A 125 5.68 -4.61 5.43
N SER A 126 6.15 -3.59 6.14
CA SER A 126 5.53 -3.11 7.38
C SER A 126 4.86 -1.74 7.24
N ASP A 127 5.15 -0.98 6.18
CA ASP A 127 4.58 0.34 5.91
C ASP A 127 3.52 0.27 4.80
N TYR A 128 2.29 0.65 5.14
CA TYR A 128 1.13 0.65 4.25
C TYR A 128 0.49 2.04 4.21
N HIS A 129 0.29 2.56 3.00
CA HIS A 129 -0.46 3.78 2.77
C HIS A 129 -1.71 3.50 1.95
N PHE A 130 -2.87 3.56 2.61
CA PHE A 130 -4.17 3.43 1.99
C PHE A 130 -4.73 4.78 1.56
N ARG A 131 -5.23 4.85 0.33
CA ARG A 131 -6.04 5.94 -0.18
C ARG A 131 -7.36 5.39 -0.70
N ILE A 132 -8.45 5.71 -0.05
CA ILE A 132 -9.77 5.25 -0.42
C ILE A 132 -10.55 6.44 -0.96
N LEU A 133 -10.90 6.40 -2.25
CA LEU A 133 -11.72 7.41 -2.90
C LEU A 133 -13.11 6.85 -3.16
N TRP A 134 -14.12 7.54 -2.64
CA TRP A 134 -15.51 7.26 -2.97
C TRP A 134 -16.02 8.16 -4.09
N GLU A 135 -16.28 7.57 -5.25
CA GLU A 135 -16.77 8.30 -6.42
C GLU A 135 -17.79 7.42 -7.17
N PRO A 136 -19.04 7.37 -6.71
CA PRO A 136 -20.05 6.51 -7.32
C PRO A 136 -20.44 7.00 -8.72
N VAL A 137 -20.58 6.08 -9.67
CA VAL A 137 -20.95 6.41 -11.07
C VAL A 137 -22.34 7.05 -11.17
N SER A 138 -23.25 6.68 -10.27
CA SER A 138 -24.53 7.35 -10.08
C SER A 138 -24.77 7.50 -8.59
N TRP A 139 -25.27 8.66 -8.17
CA TRP A 139 -25.63 8.92 -6.78
C TRP A 139 -27.14 8.89 -6.64
N VAL A 140 -27.65 7.95 -5.84
CA VAL A 140 -29.04 7.92 -5.42
C VAL A 140 -29.05 7.75 -3.92
N ALA A 141 -29.57 8.76 -3.21
CA ALA A 141 -29.76 8.72 -1.77
C ALA A 141 -30.56 7.46 -1.41
N GLY A 142 -29.91 6.51 -0.75
CA GLY A 142 -30.53 5.27 -0.32
C GLY A 142 -31.46 5.52 0.86
N LYS A 143 -32.59 4.79 0.92
CA LYS A 143 -33.44 4.76 2.12
C LYS A 143 -32.75 4.11 3.32
N LYS A 144 -31.75 3.25 3.07
CA LYS A 144 -30.99 2.54 4.11
C LYS A 144 -29.76 3.34 4.48
N ARG A 145 -29.64 3.67 5.77
CA ARG A 145 -28.41 4.22 6.35
C ARG A 145 -27.34 3.13 6.34
N ARG A 146 -26.45 3.17 5.36
CA ARG A 146 -25.23 2.35 5.39
C ARG A 146 -24.06 3.24 5.76
N ASN A 147 -23.17 2.67 6.56
CA ASN A 147 -22.03 3.36 7.12
C ASN A 147 -20.82 3.17 6.21
N PHE A 148 -20.44 4.22 5.48
CA PHE A 148 -19.33 4.15 4.54
C PHE A 148 -17.99 4.06 5.26
N GLY A 149 -17.85 4.73 6.42
CA GLY A 149 -16.66 4.60 7.25
C GLY A 149 -16.43 3.17 7.71
N ALA A 150 -17.47 2.47 8.16
CA ALA A 150 -17.37 1.05 8.55
C ALA A 150 -16.99 0.12 7.37
N ILE A 151 -17.55 0.38 6.18
CA ILE A 151 -17.18 -0.36 4.95
C ILE A 151 -15.71 -0.16 4.61
N THR A 152 -15.26 1.10 4.57
CA THR A 152 -13.88 1.43 4.20
C THR A 152 -12.88 0.95 5.23
N LYS A 153 -13.23 0.98 6.53
CA LYS A 153 -12.46 0.31 7.59
C LYS A 153 -12.29 -1.19 7.32
N ARG A 154 -13.38 -1.91 7.06
CA ARG A 154 -13.30 -3.34 6.71
C ARG A 154 -12.47 -3.61 5.46
N MET A 155 -12.49 -2.71 4.47
CA MET A 155 -11.60 -2.81 3.31
C MET A 155 -10.13 -2.71 3.70
N VAL A 156 -9.76 -1.75 4.56
CA VAL A 156 -8.40 -1.64 5.10
C VAL A 156 -8.03 -2.92 5.87
N ASP A 157 -8.91 -3.44 6.72
CA ASP A 157 -8.68 -4.66 7.50
C ASP A 157 -8.44 -5.89 6.61
N ALA A 158 -9.20 -6.02 5.53
CA ALA A 158 -9.05 -7.11 4.56
C ALA A 158 -7.75 -6.98 3.75
N LEU A 159 -7.37 -5.76 3.34
CA LEU A 159 -6.16 -5.51 2.56
C LEU A 159 -4.89 -5.62 3.40
N THR A 160 -4.93 -5.20 4.66
CA THR A 160 -3.87 -5.47 5.64
C THR A 160 -3.79 -6.94 6.02
N GLY A 161 -4.76 -7.78 5.64
CA GLY A 161 -4.66 -9.24 5.69
C GLY A 161 -3.50 -9.82 4.86
N MET A 162 -2.85 -9.03 4.01
CA MET A 162 -1.59 -9.38 3.36
C MET A 162 -0.37 -9.37 4.28
N MET A 163 -0.42 -8.62 5.39
CA MET A 163 0.71 -8.49 6.30
C MET A 163 0.96 -9.82 7.01
N ASP A 164 2.22 -10.14 7.24
CA ASP A 164 2.57 -11.24 8.14
C ASP A 164 1.87 -11.03 9.51
N GLY A 165 1.35 -12.11 10.09
CA GLY A 165 0.64 -12.09 11.37
C GLY A 165 1.48 -11.51 12.49
N ASP A 166 2.81 -11.67 12.44
CA ASP A 166 3.72 -11.11 13.44
C ASP A 166 3.97 -9.60 13.23
N LEU A 167 3.96 -9.12 11.98
CA LEU A 167 4.02 -7.68 11.67
C LEU A 167 2.70 -6.98 12.01
N LYS A 168 1.58 -7.67 11.82
CA LYS A 168 0.26 -7.21 12.24
C LYS A 168 0.19 -7.02 13.76
N LYS A 169 0.82 -7.91 14.54
CA LYS A 169 0.93 -7.80 16.00
C LYS A 169 1.88 -6.70 16.46
N LYS A 170 2.98 -6.47 15.74
CA LYS A 170 3.99 -5.45 16.06
C LYS A 170 3.65 -4.04 15.56
N ARG A 171 2.42 -3.83 15.09
CA ARG A 171 1.91 -2.54 14.57
C ARG A 171 2.80 -1.98 13.46
N GLY A 172 2.84 -2.65 12.31
CA GLY A 172 3.31 -1.99 11.08
C GLY A 172 2.64 -0.63 10.89
N PHE A 173 3.34 0.31 10.26
CA PHE A 173 2.85 1.67 10.04
C PHE A 173 1.73 1.65 9.00
N VAL A 174 0.48 1.75 9.45
CA VAL A 174 -0.69 1.81 8.57
C VAL A 174 -1.26 3.22 8.58
N ARG A 175 -1.13 3.93 7.46
CA ARG A 175 -1.79 5.22 7.22
C ARG A 175 -2.96 5.00 6.29
N ALA A 176 -4.15 5.49 6.65
CA ALA A 176 -5.33 5.40 5.81
C ALA A 176 -6.00 6.76 5.62
N GLU A 177 -6.27 7.10 4.36
CA GLU A 177 -6.94 8.35 3.96
C GLU A 177 -8.26 8.01 3.28
N LEU A 178 -9.32 8.66 3.73
CA LEU A 178 -10.66 8.56 3.15
C LEU A 178 -11.00 9.86 2.42
N GLN A 179 -11.25 9.76 1.12
CA GLN A 179 -11.62 10.84 0.25
C GLN A 179 -13.02 10.61 -0.31
N ILE A 180 -13.81 11.67 -0.39
CA ILE A 180 -15.17 11.62 -0.91
C ILE A 180 -15.27 12.53 -2.13
N GLY A 181 -15.85 12.02 -3.20
CA GLY A 181 -16.10 12.77 -4.42
C GLY A 181 -17.05 13.95 -4.20
N ARG A 182 -16.87 15.00 -5.00
CA ARG A 182 -17.59 16.28 -4.84
C ARG A 182 -19.12 16.13 -4.81
N GLY A 183 -19.67 15.26 -5.66
CA GLY A 183 -21.12 15.03 -5.74
C GLY A 183 -21.70 14.47 -4.43
N VAL A 184 -20.99 13.53 -3.81
CA VAL A 184 -21.40 12.94 -2.53
C VAL A 184 -21.23 13.94 -1.39
N ALA A 185 -20.15 14.72 -1.39
CA ALA A 185 -19.93 15.77 -0.39
C ALA A 185 -21.02 16.86 -0.43
N SER A 186 -21.45 17.27 -1.63
CA SER A 186 -22.54 18.24 -1.80
C SER A 186 -23.86 17.71 -1.25
N ASP A 187 -24.16 16.44 -1.48
CA ASP A 187 -25.39 15.81 -0.99
C ASP A 187 -25.37 15.59 0.52
N TYR A 188 -24.21 15.22 1.08
CA TYR A 188 -24.01 15.13 2.53
C TYR A 188 -24.40 16.44 3.25
N VAL A 189 -23.90 17.58 2.74
CA VAL A 189 -24.21 18.90 3.31
C VAL A 189 -25.69 19.23 3.13
N SER A 190 -26.26 18.91 1.97
CA SER A 190 -27.65 19.27 1.64
C SER A 190 -28.69 18.40 2.37
N GLN A 191 -28.41 17.12 2.55
CA GLN A 191 -29.34 16.14 3.12
C GLN A 191 -29.02 15.73 4.58
N GLN A 192 -27.92 16.22 5.15
CA GLN A 192 -27.43 15.86 6.48
C GLN A 192 -27.33 14.34 6.73
N GLN A 193 -27.04 13.55 5.69
CA GLN A 193 -26.98 12.08 5.83
C GLN A 193 -25.70 11.64 6.53
N PRO A 194 -25.75 10.90 7.65
CA PRO A 194 -24.53 10.45 8.30
C PRO A 194 -23.78 9.42 7.44
N LEU A 195 -22.56 9.75 6.99
CA LEU A 195 -21.69 8.85 6.24
C LEU A 195 -20.91 7.87 7.14
N GLY A 196 -20.98 8.07 8.46
CA GLY A 196 -20.28 7.25 9.46
C GLY A 196 -18.76 7.43 9.43
N LEU A 197 -18.27 8.64 9.16
CA LEU A 197 -16.84 8.94 9.14
C LEU A 197 -16.17 8.73 10.51
N ALA A 198 -16.92 8.88 11.59
CA ALA A 198 -16.45 8.58 12.94
C ALA A 198 -15.96 7.13 13.05
N ASP A 199 -16.69 6.17 12.49
CA ASP A 199 -16.34 4.75 12.54
C ASP A 199 -15.04 4.41 11.80
N PHE A 200 -14.64 5.24 10.83
CA PHE A 200 -13.34 5.16 10.18
C PHE A 200 -12.22 5.73 11.06
N LEU A 201 -12.50 6.84 11.77
CA LEU A 201 -11.55 7.58 12.60
C LEU A 201 -11.33 7.01 14.01
N GLU A 202 -12.29 6.28 14.57
CA GLU A 202 -12.22 5.70 15.93
C GLU A 202 -11.05 4.72 16.15
N THR A 203 -10.29 4.41 15.10
CA THR A 203 -9.05 3.62 15.14
C THR A 203 -7.75 4.42 14.95
N GLY A 204 -7.83 5.74 14.73
CA GLY A 204 -6.67 6.64 14.58
C GLY A 204 -6.07 7.15 15.90
N THR A 205 -6.74 6.93 17.03
CA THR A 205 -6.26 7.24 18.38
C THR A 205 -6.12 5.95 19.18
N LEU A 206 -4.95 5.32 19.10
CA LEU A 206 -4.48 4.36 20.11
C LEU A 206 -3.02 4.66 20.47
N GLN A 207 -2.90 5.75 21.26
CA GLN A 207 -1.81 6.15 22.17
C GLN A 207 -0.41 6.33 21.57
N GLU A 208 0.12 7.54 21.80
CA GLU A 208 1.55 7.87 21.82
C GLU A 208 2.38 6.90 22.68
#